data_AF-A0A378MTL3-F1
#
_entry.id   AF-A0A378MTL3-F1
#
_cell.length_a   1.000
_cell.length_b   1.000
_cell.length_c   1.000
_cell.angle_alpha   90.00
_cell.angle_beta   90.00
_cell.angle_gamma   90.00
#
_symmetry.space_group_name_H-M   'P 1'
#
loop_
_entity.id
_entity.type
_entity.pdbx_description
1 polymer ?
#
loop_
_entity_poly.entity_id
_entity_poly.type
_entity_poly.pdbx_seq_one_letter_code
_entity_poly.pdbx_strand_id
1 'polypeptide(L)'
;MKKFNENEIEDAEIIDAEPIDVDEIDEEETSVEAMHPALVSGSMPVPQGNLDSYIRMANQYPILTAEQEKELAERYYYDEDVEAAKQLILSHMRFVIHIARGYLGYGLPLADLIQEGNIGLMKAVKRFDPNVGVRLVSFAVHWVKAEIHEYVLKNWRIVKVATTKAQRKLFFNLRKNKNRLAWFNEEEIKKVADDLGVSVEEVREMESRMTGQDLGFDLPAGDDDEDSYAPSMYIEDSSSNFADDFGRRTT
;
A
#
# COMPACT_ATOMS: atom_id res chain seq x y z
N MET A 1 34.62 -7.88 -5.64
CA MET A 1 33.54 -7.93 -6.65
C MET A 1 32.86 -9.28 -6.59
N LYS A 2 31.76 -9.41 -5.83
CA LYS A 2 30.86 -10.57 -5.95
C LYS A 2 30.04 -10.35 -7.21
N LYS A 3 30.16 -11.26 -8.17
CA LYS A 3 29.32 -11.27 -9.37
C LYS A 3 27.86 -11.46 -8.94
N PHE A 4 27.01 -10.66 -9.57
CA PHE A 4 25.56 -10.67 -9.49
C PHE A 4 25.01 -12.08 -9.73
N ASN A 5 24.00 -12.48 -8.97
CA ASN A 5 23.10 -13.57 -9.32
C ASN A 5 21.82 -12.92 -9.83
N GLU A 6 21.60 -12.97 -11.14
CA GLU A 6 20.45 -12.36 -11.84
C GLU A 6 19.09 -12.93 -11.36
N ASN A 7 19.12 -14.05 -10.63
CA ASN A 7 17.93 -14.76 -10.16
C ASN A 7 17.27 -14.18 -8.90
N GLU A 8 17.86 -13.17 -8.23
CA GLU A 8 17.21 -12.54 -7.05
C GLU A 8 16.19 -11.45 -7.42
N ILE A 9 16.03 -11.15 -8.72
CA ILE A 9 15.10 -10.13 -9.24
C ILE A 9 13.89 -10.78 -9.95
N GLU A 10 13.91 -12.09 -10.21
CA GLU A 10 12.84 -12.76 -10.98
C GLU A 10 11.51 -12.93 -10.21
N ASP A 11 11.49 -12.78 -8.89
CA ASP A 11 10.28 -12.97 -8.08
C ASP A 11 9.47 -11.69 -7.83
N ALA A 12 10.03 -10.52 -8.16
CA ALA A 12 9.30 -9.26 -8.17
C ALA A 12 8.85 -8.98 -9.61
N GLU A 13 7.91 -9.80 -10.10
CA GLU A 13 7.22 -9.50 -11.35
C GLU A 13 6.59 -8.11 -11.23
N ILE A 14 7.19 -7.18 -11.96
CA ILE A 14 6.65 -5.88 -12.31
C ILE A 14 5.31 -6.18 -12.97
N ILE A 15 4.24 -6.07 -12.19
CA ILE A 15 2.89 -6.00 -12.75
C ILE A 15 2.95 -4.80 -13.67
N ASP A 16 2.74 -5.02 -14.98
CA ASP A 16 2.56 -3.97 -15.99
C ASP A 16 1.46 -3.01 -15.52
N ALA A 17 1.87 -2.04 -14.70
CA ALA A 17 1.17 -0.80 -14.56
C ALA A 17 1.47 -0.08 -15.86
N GLU A 18 0.42 0.28 -16.59
CA GLU A 18 0.52 1.21 -17.71
C GLU A 18 1.50 2.33 -17.34
N PRO A 19 2.40 2.71 -18.25
CA PRO A 19 3.28 3.84 -18.02
C PRO A 19 2.39 5.00 -17.58
N ILE A 20 2.63 5.52 -16.38
CA ILE A 20 2.11 6.84 -16.05
C ILE A 20 2.85 7.74 -17.01
N ASP A 21 2.13 8.32 -17.96
CA ASP A 21 2.69 9.35 -18.80
C ASP A 21 3.14 10.48 -17.87
N VAL A 22 4.44 10.70 -17.81
CA VAL A 22 5.04 11.71 -16.93
C VAL A 22 4.57 13.10 -17.36
N ASP A 23 4.07 13.22 -18.58
CA ASP A 23 3.47 14.42 -19.18
C ASP A 23 1.97 14.58 -18.82
N GLU A 24 1.30 13.58 -18.22
CA GLU A 24 -0.07 13.67 -17.66
C GLU A 24 -0.10 13.96 -16.14
N ILE A 25 1.06 14.25 -15.52
CA ILE A 25 1.06 14.90 -14.21
C ILE A 25 0.59 16.33 -14.48
N ASP A 26 -0.73 16.55 -14.38
CA ASP A 26 -1.37 17.86 -14.57
C ASP A 26 -0.50 18.97 -13.98
N GLU A 27 0.00 19.85 -14.86
CA GLU A 27 0.68 21.09 -14.49
C GLU A 27 -0.26 22.07 -13.72
N GLU A 28 -1.53 21.69 -13.55
CA GLU A 28 -2.58 22.43 -12.86
C GLU A 28 -2.65 22.17 -11.33
N GLU A 29 -1.52 22.24 -10.63
CA GLU A 29 -1.51 22.76 -9.23
C GLU A 29 -0.30 23.68 -9.03
N THR A 30 -0.06 24.56 -9.99
CA THR A 30 0.93 25.65 -9.90
C THR A 30 0.29 26.96 -9.43
N SER A 31 -0.34 26.97 -8.26
CA SER A 31 -0.58 28.23 -7.52
C SER A 31 -0.90 28.00 -6.03
N VAL A 32 0.11 27.59 -5.27
CA VAL A 32 0.15 27.94 -3.84
C VAL A 32 1.19 29.02 -3.66
N GLU A 33 0.70 30.25 -3.50
CA GLU A 33 1.46 31.48 -3.27
C GLU A 33 2.62 31.24 -2.30
N ALA A 34 3.78 31.80 -2.66
CA ALA A 34 5.00 31.76 -1.87
C ALA A 34 4.73 32.18 -0.41
N MET A 35 4.79 31.23 0.53
CA MET A 35 4.74 31.55 1.95
C MET A 35 6.12 31.98 2.45
N HIS A 36 6.12 33.21 2.96
CA HIS A 36 7.20 34.07 3.41
C HIS A 36 8.15 33.43 4.46
N PRO A 37 9.46 33.77 4.49
CA PRO A 37 10.45 33.22 5.43
C PRO A 37 10.32 33.71 6.89
N ALA A 38 9.14 34.14 7.34
CA ALA A 38 8.92 34.75 8.65
C ALA A 38 8.35 33.81 9.73
N LEU A 39 8.22 32.51 9.48
CA LEU A 39 7.69 31.54 10.47
C LEU A 39 8.77 30.80 11.29
N VAL A 40 10.01 31.30 11.27
CA VAL A 40 11.01 30.91 12.26
C VAL A 40 10.78 31.74 13.52
N SER A 41 10.04 31.16 14.47
CA SER A 41 10.11 31.38 15.93
C SER A 41 8.71 31.47 16.55
N GLY A 42 8.40 30.56 17.46
CA GLY A 42 7.22 30.62 18.31
C GLY A 42 6.63 29.24 18.58
N SER A 43 6.79 28.76 19.81
CA SER A 43 6.30 27.49 20.32
C SER A 43 4.85 27.18 19.89
N MET A 44 4.67 26.07 19.19
CA MET A 44 3.38 25.37 19.14
C MET A 44 3.53 24.06 19.90
N PRO A 45 2.55 23.70 20.76
CA PRO A 45 2.58 22.40 21.44
C PRO A 45 2.45 21.35 20.33
N VAL A 46 3.53 20.62 20.07
CA VAL A 46 3.53 19.55 19.08
C VAL A 46 2.69 18.43 19.68
N PRO A 47 1.47 18.13 19.20
CA PRO A 47 0.85 16.88 19.58
C PRO A 47 1.65 15.79 18.84
N GLN A 48 2.08 14.78 19.59
CA GLN A 48 2.72 13.60 19.05
C GLN A 48 2.01 13.11 17.76
N GLY A 49 2.77 12.97 16.67
CA GLY A 49 2.50 11.96 15.63
C GLY A 49 1.22 12.02 14.80
N ASN A 50 0.64 13.19 14.48
CA ASN A 50 -0.47 13.23 13.52
C ASN A 50 0.04 13.12 12.04
N LEU A 51 -0.58 12.25 11.24
CA LEU A 51 -0.31 12.04 9.82
C LEU A 51 -0.31 13.35 9.02
N ASP A 52 -1.20 14.29 9.35
CA ASP A 52 -1.26 15.60 8.70
C ASP A 52 0.02 16.41 8.88
N SER A 53 0.66 16.31 10.05
CA SER A 53 1.94 16.97 10.31
C SER A 53 3.07 16.38 9.47
N TYR A 54 3.07 15.07 9.27
CA TYR A 54 4.01 14.40 8.37
C TYR A 54 3.80 14.86 6.92
N ILE A 55 2.55 14.88 6.43
CA ILE A 55 2.24 15.30 5.05
C ILE A 55 2.66 16.76 4.83
N ARG A 56 2.39 17.66 5.80
CA ARG A 56 2.85 19.05 5.73
C ARG A 56 4.37 19.15 5.66
N MET A 57 5.09 18.39 6.47
CA MET A 57 6.55 18.37 6.47
C MET A 57 7.10 17.84 5.13
N ALA A 58 6.55 16.75 4.60
CA ALA A 58 6.95 16.20 3.30
C ALA A 58 6.76 17.20 2.14
N ASN A 59 5.68 17.99 2.19
CA ASN A 59 5.40 19.01 1.18
C ASN A 59 6.29 20.27 1.29
N GLN A 60 6.92 20.50 2.45
CA GLN A 60 7.84 21.65 2.65
C GLN A 60 9.22 21.42 2.02
N TYR A 61 9.64 20.17 1.79
CA TYR A 61 10.91 19.90 1.13
C TYR A 61 10.88 20.38 -0.32
N PRO A 62 11.88 21.15 -0.79
CA PRO A 62 11.89 21.68 -2.15
C PRO A 62 11.98 20.57 -3.19
N ILE A 63 11.33 20.78 -4.33
CA ILE A 63 11.50 19.91 -5.51
C ILE A 63 12.89 20.18 -6.09
N LEU A 64 13.65 19.12 -6.31
CA LEU A 64 14.98 19.22 -6.92
C LEU A 64 14.88 19.44 -8.42
N THR A 65 15.76 20.30 -8.94
CA THR A 65 15.99 20.37 -10.39
C THR A 65 16.69 19.10 -10.87
N ALA A 66 16.65 18.82 -12.18
CA ALA A 66 17.35 17.68 -12.75
C ALA A 66 18.87 17.72 -12.50
N GLU A 67 19.47 18.91 -12.50
CA GLU A 67 20.89 19.10 -12.19
C GLU A 67 21.21 18.78 -10.72
N GLN A 68 20.41 19.29 -9.78
CA GLN A 68 20.56 19.02 -8.35
C GLN A 68 20.36 17.54 -8.02
N GLU A 69 19.35 16.91 -8.63
CA GLU A 69 19.07 15.49 -8.48
C GLU A 69 20.24 14.65 -8.97
N LYS A 70 20.81 15.00 -10.13
CA LYS A 70 22.00 14.33 -10.67
C LYS A 70 23.21 14.50 -9.77
N GLU A 71 23.49 15.70 -9.29
CA GLU A 71 24.62 15.96 -8.38
C GLU A 71 24.52 15.14 -7.10
N LEU A 72 23.35 15.11 -6.47
CA LEU A 72 23.12 14.32 -5.25
C LEU A 72 23.21 12.81 -5.54
N ALA A 73 22.70 12.36 -6.69
CA ALA A 73 22.78 10.96 -7.09
C ALA A 73 24.21 10.51 -7.37
N GLU A 74 25.03 11.34 -8.04
CA GLU A 74 26.44 11.07 -8.29
C GLU A 74 27.24 11.01 -6.99
N ARG A 75 27.04 11.97 -6.08
CA ARG A 75 27.67 11.95 -4.74
C ARG A 75 27.35 10.69 -3.96
N TYR A 76 26.09 10.27 -3.97
CA TYR A 76 25.73 9.01 -3.30
C TYR A 76 26.30 7.79 -4.02
N TYR A 77 26.29 7.75 -5.35
CA TYR A 77 26.73 6.60 -6.14
C TYR A 77 28.26 6.39 -6.08
N TYR A 78 29.05 7.45 -6.15
CA TYR A 78 30.52 7.38 -6.18
C TYR A 78 31.16 7.46 -4.79
N ASP A 79 30.62 8.31 -3.91
CA ASP A 79 31.23 8.62 -2.61
C ASP A 79 30.49 7.98 -1.41
N GLU A 80 29.41 7.23 -1.67
CA GLU A 80 28.53 6.64 -0.64
C GLU A 80 27.98 7.68 0.37
N ASP A 81 27.77 8.92 -0.09
CA ASP A 81 27.30 10.05 0.74
C ASP A 81 25.85 9.85 1.22
N VAL A 82 25.70 9.44 2.48
CA VAL A 82 24.41 9.19 3.12
C VAL A 82 23.55 10.45 3.23
N GLU A 83 24.14 11.64 3.36
CA GLU A 83 23.37 12.87 3.43
C GLU A 83 22.80 13.23 2.05
N ALA A 84 23.52 12.93 0.97
CA ALA A 84 23.00 13.08 -0.39
C ALA A 84 21.80 12.14 -0.65
N ALA A 85 21.91 10.87 -0.24
CA ALA A 85 20.78 9.94 -0.31
C ALA A 85 19.56 10.42 0.51
N LYS A 86 19.80 10.95 1.71
CA LYS A 86 18.74 11.50 2.54
C LYS A 86 18.04 12.68 1.88
N GLN A 87 18.78 13.60 1.27
CA GLN A 87 18.19 14.73 0.54
C GLN A 87 17.35 14.26 -0.65
N LEU A 88 17.84 13.28 -1.43
CA LEU A 88 17.08 12.66 -2.51
C LEU A 88 15.77 12.02 -1.99
N ILE A 89 15.81 11.31 -0.88
CA ILE A 89 14.62 10.68 -0.31
C ILE A 89 13.61 11.74 0.14
N LEU A 90 14.06 12.74 0.92
CA LEU A 90 13.18 13.77 1.48
C LEU A 90 12.48 14.61 0.40
N SER A 91 13.17 14.97 -0.68
CA SER A 91 12.57 15.75 -1.78
C SER A 91 11.48 14.98 -2.54
N HIS A 92 11.51 13.64 -2.49
CA HIS A 92 10.60 12.75 -3.20
C HIS A 92 9.48 12.18 -2.32
N MET A 93 9.41 12.52 -1.03
CA MET A 93 8.34 12.03 -0.14
C MET A 93 6.94 12.45 -0.61
N ARG A 94 6.78 13.65 -1.17
CA ARG A 94 5.50 14.12 -1.75
C ARG A 94 4.96 13.19 -2.84
N PHE A 95 5.86 12.63 -3.64
CA PHE A 95 5.52 11.70 -4.72
C PHE A 95 5.04 10.35 -4.17
N VAL A 96 5.69 9.85 -3.12
CA VAL A 96 5.25 8.63 -2.43
C VAL A 96 3.84 8.80 -1.85
N ILE A 97 3.54 9.96 -1.23
CA ILE A 97 2.22 10.26 -0.69
C ILE A 97 1.16 10.25 -1.81
N HIS A 98 1.48 10.83 -2.98
CA HIS A 98 0.60 10.80 -4.14
C HIS A 98 0.29 9.36 -4.58
N ILE A 99 1.31 8.50 -4.72
CA ILE A 99 1.12 7.08 -5.08
C ILE A 99 0.28 6.36 -4.02
N ALA A 100 0.61 6.52 -2.74
CA ALA A 100 -0.08 5.84 -1.64
C ALA A 100 -1.58 6.15 -1.58
N ARG A 101 -2.01 7.35 -1.97
CA ARG A 101 -3.43 7.71 -2.07
C ARG A 101 -4.20 6.88 -3.10
N GLY A 102 -3.53 6.41 -4.16
CA GLY A 102 -4.11 5.49 -5.14
C GLY A 102 -4.48 4.11 -4.55
N TYR A 103 -3.99 3.80 -3.36
CA TYR A 103 -4.27 2.56 -2.61
C TYR A 103 -5.28 2.77 -1.49
N LEU A 104 -5.97 3.90 -1.45
CA LEU A 104 -7.13 4.04 -0.58
C LEU A 104 -8.25 3.08 -1.00
N GLY A 105 -9.03 2.61 -0.02
CA GLY A 105 -10.14 1.69 -0.24
C GLY A 105 -9.82 0.22 0.04
N TYR A 106 -8.56 -0.20 0.16
CA TYR A 106 -8.24 -1.57 0.61
C TYR A 106 -8.51 -1.82 2.11
N GLY A 107 -8.96 -0.80 2.85
CA GLY A 107 -9.23 -0.88 4.30
C GLY A 107 -7.99 -0.71 5.16
N LEU A 108 -6.86 -0.29 4.56
CA LEU A 108 -5.59 -0.10 5.25
C LEU A 108 -5.36 1.37 5.61
N PRO A 109 -4.71 1.67 6.75
CA PRO A 109 -4.34 3.05 7.11
C PRO A 109 -3.42 3.68 6.07
N LEU A 110 -3.70 4.92 5.68
CA LEU A 110 -2.87 5.67 4.73
C LEU A 110 -1.42 5.84 5.23
N ALA A 111 -1.25 6.01 6.55
CA ALA A 111 0.07 6.12 7.16
C ALA A 111 0.94 4.90 6.83
N ASP A 112 0.40 3.68 6.95
CA ASP A 112 1.14 2.45 6.67
C ASP A 112 1.49 2.33 5.18
N LEU A 113 0.55 2.68 4.29
CA LEU A 113 0.79 2.70 2.84
C LEU A 113 1.93 3.66 2.47
N ILE A 114 1.97 4.85 3.09
CA ILE A 114 3.05 5.82 2.89
C ILE A 114 4.38 5.25 3.40
N GLN A 115 4.39 4.58 4.56
CA GLN A 115 5.60 4.01 5.12
C GLN A 115 6.20 2.92 4.23
N GLU A 116 5.36 2.02 3.70
CA GLU A 116 5.80 0.97 2.77
C GLU A 116 6.28 1.57 1.45
N GLY A 117 5.59 2.60 0.96
CA GLY A 117 6.04 3.37 -0.20
C GLY A 117 7.40 4.05 0.03
N ASN A 118 7.64 4.59 1.22
CA ASN A 118 8.92 5.19 1.58
C ASN A 118 10.04 4.14 1.62
N ILE A 119 9.76 2.91 2.09
CA ILE A 119 10.69 1.78 2.01
C ILE A 119 11.02 1.46 0.55
N GLY A 120 10.02 1.49 -0.34
CA GLY A 120 10.22 1.34 -1.79
C GLY A 120 11.11 2.42 -2.39
N LEU A 121 10.89 3.68 -2.01
CA LEU A 121 11.73 4.80 -2.42
C LEU A 121 13.18 4.62 -1.93
N MET A 122 13.39 4.21 -0.68
CA MET A 122 14.74 3.93 -0.17
C MET A 122 15.43 2.80 -0.96
N LYS A 123 14.69 1.74 -1.30
CA LYS A 123 15.19 0.64 -2.13
C LYS A 123 15.55 1.09 -3.55
N ALA A 124 14.78 2.03 -4.12
CA ALA A 124 15.05 2.65 -5.41
C ALA A 124 16.31 3.52 -5.37
N VAL A 125 16.41 4.45 -4.42
CA VAL A 125 17.58 5.34 -4.28
C VAL A 125 18.87 4.52 -4.12
N LYS A 126 18.83 3.42 -3.35
CA LYS A 126 19.99 2.53 -3.19
C LYS A 126 20.48 1.90 -4.49
N ARG A 127 19.62 1.75 -5.50
CA ARG A 127 19.90 1.06 -6.77
C ARG A 127 19.92 2.00 -7.98
N PHE A 128 19.67 3.28 -7.77
CA PHE A 128 19.58 4.26 -8.83
C PHE A 128 20.97 4.54 -9.41
N ASP A 129 21.09 4.50 -10.74
CA ASP A 129 22.33 4.81 -11.45
C ASP A 129 22.17 6.15 -12.19
N PRO A 130 22.93 7.20 -11.79
CA PRO A 130 22.83 8.53 -12.41
C PRO A 130 23.33 8.56 -13.87
N ASN A 131 24.08 7.56 -14.32
CA ASN A 131 24.64 7.53 -15.67
C ASN A 131 23.60 7.13 -16.74
N VAL A 132 22.47 6.57 -16.33
CA VAL A 132 21.39 6.13 -17.24
C VAL A 132 20.63 7.33 -17.83
N GLY A 133 20.69 8.51 -17.19
CA GLY A 133 20.11 9.74 -17.71
C GLY A 133 18.58 9.85 -17.58
N VAL A 134 17.96 9.00 -16.76
CA VAL A 134 16.52 9.07 -16.41
C VAL A 134 16.34 9.77 -15.06
N ARG A 135 15.17 10.37 -14.84
CA ARG A 135 14.80 10.96 -13.55
C ARG A 135 14.62 9.89 -12.48
N LEU A 136 14.97 10.20 -11.24
CA LEU A 136 14.79 9.29 -10.10
C LEU A 136 13.32 8.88 -9.93
N VAL A 137 12.37 9.80 -10.14
CA VAL A 137 10.93 9.55 -10.08
C VAL A 137 10.52 8.40 -11.00
N SER A 138 10.96 8.44 -12.27
CA SER A 138 10.63 7.44 -13.29
C SER A 138 11.16 6.05 -12.91
N PHE A 139 12.32 5.99 -12.27
CA PHE A 139 12.86 4.74 -11.75
C PHE A 139 12.13 4.27 -10.49
N ALA A 140 11.89 5.17 -9.54
CA ALA A 140 11.37 4.86 -8.21
C ALA A 140 9.91 4.42 -8.22
N VAL A 141 9.10 4.84 -9.19
CA VAL A 141 7.65 4.51 -9.24
C VAL A 141 7.38 3.01 -9.13
N HIS A 142 8.18 2.17 -9.79
CA HIS A 142 8.02 0.72 -9.81
C HIS A 142 8.33 0.12 -8.44
N TRP A 143 9.38 0.59 -7.78
CA TRP A 143 9.76 0.15 -6.42
C TRP A 143 8.71 0.55 -5.38
N VAL A 144 8.23 1.80 -5.44
CA VAL A 144 7.20 2.30 -4.52
C VAL A 144 5.91 1.50 -4.68
N LYS A 145 5.44 1.32 -5.92
CA LYS A 145 4.23 0.52 -6.20
C LYS A 145 4.39 -0.94 -5.77
N ALA A 146 5.55 -1.55 -6.02
CA ALA A 146 5.81 -2.95 -5.66
C ALA A 146 5.74 -3.16 -4.14
N GLU A 147 6.37 -2.30 -3.33
CA GLU A 147 6.31 -2.42 -1.87
C GLU A 147 4.89 -2.21 -1.34
N ILE A 148 4.17 -1.20 -1.85
CA ILE A 148 2.78 -0.96 -1.43
C ILE A 148 1.89 -2.14 -1.84
N HIS A 149 2.02 -2.68 -3.05
CA HIS A 149 1.29 -3.87 -3.49
C HIS A 149 1.53 -5.06 -2.57
N GLU A 150 2.79 -5.32 -2.25
CA GLU A 150 3.17 -6.43 -1.38
C GLU A 150 2.58 -6.27 0.03
N TYR A 151 2.61 -5.05 0.58
CA TYR A 151 1.96 -4.75 1.85
C TYR A 151 0.44 -4.94 1.79
N VAL A 152 -0.22 -4.43 0.75
CA VAL A 152 -1.68 -4.58 0.58
C VAL A 152 -2.05 -6.05 0.51
N LEU A 153 -1.39 -6.85 -0.32
CA LEU A 153 -1.66 -8.29 -0.46
C LEU A 153 -1.42 -9.07 0.83
N LYS A 154 -0.43 -8.66 1.62
CA LYS A 154 -0.16 -9.29 2.93
C LYS A 154 -1.14 -8.87 4.00
N ASN A 155 -1.72 -7.66 3.95
CA ASN A 155 -2.41 -7.08 5.11
C ASN A 155 -3.89 -6.75 4.88
N TRP A 156 -4.45 -6.91 3.69
CA TRP A 156 -5.87 -6.62 3.40
C TRP A 156 -6.88 -7.51 4.17
N ARG A 157 -6.46 -8.67 4.67
CA ARG A 157 -7.24 -9.59 5.52
C ARG A 157 -6.41 -10.17 6.66
N ILE A 158 -7.11 -10.56 7.73
CA ILE A 158 -6.51 -11.28 8.85
C ILE A 158 -6.03 -12.67 8.38
N VAL A 159 -6.88 -13.40 7.66
CA VAL A 159 -6.55 -14.72 7.11
C VAL A 159 -5.66 -14.57 5.88
N LYS A 160 -4.43 -15.08 5.98
CA LYS A 160 -3.45 -15.02 4.88
C LYS A 160 -3.71 -16.15 3.88
N VAL A 161 -3.66 -15.82 2.61
CA VAL A 161 -3.84 -16.77 1.50
C VAL A 161 -2.64 -16.68 0.57
N ALA A 162 -2.12 -17.84 0.16
CA ALA A 162 -1.12 -17.90 -0.89
C ALA A 162 -1.77 -17.50 -2.23
N THR A 163 -1.23 -16.47 -2.89
CA THR A 163 -1.75 -15.97 -4.17
C THR A 163 -0.80 -16.28 -5.31
N THR A 164 -1.31 -16.77 -6.43
CA THR A 164 -0.54 -16.87 -7.68
C THR A 164 -0.37 -15.52 -8.36
N LYS A 165 0.51 -15.43 -9.38
CA LYS A 165 0.72 -14.22 -10.19
C LYS A 165 -0.59 -13.71 -10.81
N ALA A 166 -1.38 -14.62 -11.39
CA ALA A 166 -2.68 -14.30 -11.98
C ALA A 166 -3.69 -13.81 -10.92
N GLN A 167 -3.71 -14.43 -9.73
CA GLN A 167 -4.56 -14.00 -8.62
C GLN A 167 -4.19 -12.63 -8.05
N ARG A 168 -2.89 -12.29 -8.00
CA ARG A 168 -2.42 -10.94 -7.62
C ARG A 168 -2.94 -9.90 -8.61
N LYS A 169 -2.81 -10.15 -9.93
CA LYS A 169 -3.33 -9.26 -10.98
C LYS A 169 -4.85 -9.12 -10.88
N LEU A 170 -5.56 -10.23 -10.66
CA LEU A 170 -7.00 -10.26 -10.46
C LEU A 170 -7.43 -9.40 -9.26
N PHE A 171 -6.75 -9.51 -8.12
CA PHE A 171 -7.08 -8.73 -6.91
C PHE A 171 -7.04 -7.21 -7.15
N PHE A 172 -5.96 -6.69 -7.74
CA PHE A 172 -5.83 -5.26 -8.01
C PHE A 172 -6.78 -4.79 -9.12
N ASN A 173 -7.02 -5.63 -10.14
CA ASN A 173 -7.94 -5.32 -11.24
C ASN A 173 -9.40 -5.26 -10.78
N LEU A 174 -9.86 -6.26 -10.00
CA LEU A 174 -11.21 -6.27 -9.43
C LEU A 174 -11.44 -5.05 -8.55
N ARG A 175 -10.47 -4.62 -7.75
CA ARG A 175 -10.62 -3.40 -6.93
C ARG A 175 -10.73 -2.13 -7.77
N LYS A 176 -9.88 -1.98 -8.80
CA LYS A 176 -9.90 -0.82 -9.71
C LYS A 176 -11.28 -0.65 -10.36
N ASN A 177 -11.91 -1.77 -10.72
CA ASN A 177 -13.23 -1.80 -11.33
C ASN A 177 -14.40 -1.65 -10.34
N LYS A 178 -14.23 -2.06 -9.07
CA LYS A 178 -15.27 -1.97 -8.01
C LYS A 178 -15.67 -0.54 -7.62
N ASN A 179 -14.93 0.49 -8.06
CA ASN A 179 -15.41 1.87 -7.98
C ASN A 179 -16.68 2.11 -8.83
N ARG A 180 -16.99 1.23 -9.78
CA ARG A 180 -18.34 1.10 -10.34
C ARG A 180 -19.18 0.37 -9.29
N LEU A 181 -20.17 1.05 -8.71
CA LEU A 181 -21.06 0.55 -7.64
C LEU A 181 -21.84 -0.76 -7.94
N ALA A 182 -21.65 -1.37 -9.10
CA ALA A 182 -22.34 -2.57 -9.53
C ALA A 182 -21.49 -3.82 -9.28
N TRP A 183 -22.14 -4.89 -8.82
CA TRP A 183 -21.60 -6.25 -8.89
C TRP A 183 -21.23 -6.59 -10.33
N PHE A 184 -20.19 -7.39 -10.54
CA PHE A 184 -19.84 -7.80 -11.89
C PHE A 184 -20.97 -8.61 -12.52
N ASN A 185 -21.35 -8.26 -13.74
CA ASN A 185 -22.24 -9.12 -14.51
C ASN A 185 -21.49 -10.41 -14.90
N GLU A 186 -22.22 -11.50 -15.14
CA GLU A 186 -21.65 -12.79 -15.55
C GLU A 186 -20.75 -12.67 -16.80
N GLU A 187 -21.07 -11.75 -17.71
CA GLU A 187 -20.26 -11.44 -18.89
C GLU A 187 -18.95 -10.72 -18.54
N GLU A 188 -18.95 -9.84 -17.53
CA GLU A 188 -17.75 -9.15 -17.07
C GLU A 188 -16.81 -10.12 -16.33
N ILE A 189 -17.35 -11.02 -15.51
CA ILE A 189 -16.58 -12.08 -14.85
C ILE A 189 -15.86 -12.95 -15.89
N LYS A 190 -16.56 -13.38 -16.94
CA LYS A 190 -15.97 -14.16 -18.04
C LYS A 190 -14.88 -13.39 -18.77
N LYS A 191 -15.11 -12.11 -19.07
CA LYS A 191 -14.11 -11.28 -19.73
C LYS A 191 -12.83 -11.12 -18.89
N VAL A 192 -12.98 -10.92 -17.58
CA VAL A 192 -11.85 -10.82 -16.64
C VAL A 192 -11.11 -12.16 -16.53
N ALA A 193 -11.85 -13.27 -16.49
CA ALA A 193 -11.28 -14.62 -16.49
C ALA A 193 -10.42 -14.86 -17.75
N ASP A 194 -10.95 -14.52 -18.92
CA ASP A 194 -10.27 -14.70 -20.21
C ASP A 194 -9.02 -13.81 -20.34
N ASP A 195 -9.10 -12.53 -19.91
CA ASP A 195 -7.98 -11.58 -19.98
C ASP A 195 -6.83 -11.96 -19.04
N LEU A 196 -7.15 -12.54 -17.89
CA LEU A 196 -6.17 -12.90 -16.86
C LEU A 196 -5.75 -14.37 -16.91
N GLY A 197 -6.38 -15.18 -17.77
CA GLY A 197 -6.11 -16.61 -17.91
C GLY A 197 -6.45 -17.40 -16.63
N VAL A 198 -7.45 -16.96 -15.87
CA VAL A 198 -7.93 -17.61 -14.64
C VAL A 198 -9.32 -18.21 -14.84
N SER A 199 -9.73 -19.13 -13.98
CA SER A 199 -11.08 -19.69 -14.06
C SER A 199 -12.13 -18.69 -13.56
N VAL A 200 -13.35 -18.78 -14.10
CA VAL A 200 -14.52 -17.99 -13.63
C VAL A 200 -14.76 -18.21 -12.13
N GLU A 201 -14.50 -19.42 -11.63
CA GLU A 201 -14.64 -19.74 -10.21
C GLU A 201 -13.64 -18.97 -9.34
N GLU A 202 -12.38 -18.86 -9.77
CA GLU A 202 -11.37 -18.05 -9.07
C GLU A 202 -11.76 -16.56 -9.03
N VAL A 203 -12.39 -16.04 -10.10
CA VAL A 203 -12.89 -14.66 -10.13
C VAL A 203 -14.00 -14.46 -9.10
N ARG A 204 -14.98 -15.37 -9.03
CA ARG A 204 -16.07 -15.31 -8.04
C ARG A 204 -15.57 -15.47 -6.60
N GLU A 205 -14.65 -16.40 -6.39
CA GLU A 205 -14.02 -16.62 -5.08
C GLU A 205 -13.29 -15.35 -4.62
N MET A 206 -12.53 -14.71 -5.52
CA MET A 206 -11.85 -13.45 -5.22
C MET A 206 -12.84 -12.31 -4.93
N GLU A 207 -13.89 -12.16 -5.74
CA GLU A 207 -14.94 -11.14 -5.54
C GLU A 207 -15.65 -11.30 -4.19
N SER A 208 -16.02 -12.53 -3.85
CA SER A 208 -16.67 -12.88 -2.58
C SER A 208 -15.77 -12.53 -1.38
N ARG A 209 -14.48 -12.83 -1.47
CA ARG A 209 -13.52 -12.49 -0.42
C ARG A 209 -13.30 -10.99 -0.26
N MET A 210 -13.28 -10.25 -1.38
CA MET A 210 -13.12 -8.79 -1.39
C MET A 210 -14.37 -8.05 -0.91
N THR A 211 -15.55 -8.68 -0.92
CA THR A 211 -16.81 -8.14 -0.41
C THR A 211 -17.04 -8.47 1.06
N GLY A 212 -16.72 -9.69 1.52
CA GLY A 212 -16.87 -10.09 2.92
C GLY A 212 -15.95 -9.31 3.87
N GLN A 213 -16.48 -8.83 5.00
CA GLN A 213 -15.69 -8.20 6.06
C GLN A 213 -15.25 -9.25 7.09
N ASP A 214 -14.05 -9.09 7.66
CA ASP A 214 -13.62 -9.89 8.81
C ASP A 214 -14.47 -9.47 10.02
N LEU A 215 -15.21 -10.41 10.62
CA LEU A 215 -16.06 -10.16 11.79
C LEU A 215 -15.28 -10.41 13.09
N GLY A 216 -15.45 -9.51 14.06
CA GLY A 216 -14.94 -9.70 15.41
C GLY A 216 -15.62 -10.90 16.08
N PHE A 217 -14.84 -11.67 16.84
CA PHE A 217 -15.37 -12.83 17.57
C PHE A 217 -16.32 -12.43 18.70
N ASP A 218 -15.99 -11.35 19.41
CA ASP A 218 -16.72 -10.83 20.54
C ASP A 218 -17.03 -9.35 20.28
N LEU A 219 -18.08 -9.12 19.48
CA LEU A 219 -18.56 -7.78 19.16
C LEU A 219 -19.39 -7.29 20.35
N PRO A 220 -19.06 -6.12 20.95
CA PRO A 220 -19.85 -5.58 22.03
C PRO A 220 -21.25 -5.26 21.50
N ALA A 221 -22.28 -5.69 22.22
CA ALA A 221 -23.65 -5.29 21.93
C ALA A 221 -23.80 -3.78 22.13
N GLY A 222 -24.31 -3.07 21.12
CA GLY A 222 -24.68 -1.66 21.29
C GLY A 222 -25.84 -1.53 22.27
N ASP A 223 -25.85 -0.45 23.07
CA ASP A 223 -26.90 -0.18 24.09
C ASP A 223 -28.34 -0.13 23.52
N ASP A 224 -28.50 -0.02 22.20
CA ASP A 224 -29.80 0.07 21.50
C ASP A 224 -30.11 -1.15 20.59
N ASP A 225 -29.20 -2.13 20.51
CA ASP A 225 -29.34 -3.30 19.61
C ASP A 225 -29.62 -4.58 20.42
N GLU A 226 -30.89 -4.87 20.68
CA GLU A 226 -31.36 -6.18 21.18
C GLU A 226 -30.96 -7.36 20.28
N ASP A 227 -30.52 -7.08 19.04
CA ASP A 227 -30.11 -8.01 17.99
C ASP A 227 -28.59 -8.01 17.72
N SER A 228 -27.74 -7.65 18.69
CA SER A 228 -26.28 -7.78 18.51
C SER A 228 -25.83 -9.26 18.58
N TYR A 229 -25.73 -9.91 17.42
CA TYR A 229 -25.25 -11.28 17.28
C TYR A 229 -23.71 -11.33 17.26
N ALA A 230 -23.09 -11.78 18.35
CA ALA A 230 -21.67 -12.11 18.40
C ALA A 230 -21.46 -13.63 18.21
N PRO A 231 -20.47 -14.07 17.41
CA PRO A 231 -20.12 -15.48 17.29
C PRO A 231 -19.88 -16.17 18.64
N SER A 232 -19.33 -15.44 19.63
CA SER A 232 -19.12 -15.92 21.00
C SER A 232 -20.39 -16.47 21.69
N MET A 233 -21.58 -16.02 21.30
CA MET A 233 -22.85 -16.42 21.92
C MET A 233 -23.45 -17.72 21.37
N TYR A 234 -23.02 -18.19 20.20
CA TYR A 234 -23.68 -19.31 19.47
C TYR A 234 -22.75 -20.47 19.12
N ILE A 235 -21.47 -20.41 19.51
CA ILE A 235 -20.54 -21.50 19.24
C ILE A 235 -20.78 -22.62 20.26
N GLU A 236 -21.32 -23.74 19.77
CA GLU A 236 -21.50 -24.96 20.55
C GLU A 236 -20.15 -25.67 20.75
N ASP A 237 -19.80 -25.96 22.00
CA ASP A 237 -18.68 -26.83 22.32
C ASP A 237 -19.12 -28.30 22.24
N SER A 238 -18.81 -28.94 21.11
CA SER A 238 -19.09 -30.36 20.88
C SER A 238 -18.35 -31.33 21.83
N SER A 239 -17.36 -30.86 22.58
CA SER A 239 -16.64 -31.65 23.60
C SER A 239 -17.20 -31.47 25.01
N SER A 240 -18.00 -30.42 25.22
CA SER A 240 -18.70 -30.14 26.47
C SER A 240 -19.93 -31.05 26.59
N ASN A 241 -19.78 -32.20 27.24
CA ASN A 241 -20.93 -32.91 27.80
C ASN A 241 -21.18 -32.42 29.22
N PHE A 242 -21.83 -31.26 29.35
CA PHE A 242 -22.23 -30.69 30.65
C PHE A 242 -23.03 -31.68 31.52
N ALA A 243 -23.76 -32.61 30.89
CA ALA A 243 -24.51 -33.65 31.60
C ALA A 243 -23.62 -34.73 32.26
N ASP A 244 -22.47 -35.07 31.68
CA ASP A 244 -21.56 -36.09 32.24
C ASP A 244 -20.72 -35.55 33.40
N ASP A 245 -20.39 -34.25 33.41
CA ASP A 245 -19.52 -33.65 34.44
C ASP A 245 -20.23 -33.50 35.80
N PHE A 246 -21.56 -33.32 35.81
CA PHE A 246 -22.36 -33.33 37.05
C PHE A 246 -22.47 -34.73 37.69
N GLY A 247 -22.47 -35.79 36.86
CA GLY A 247 -22.50 -37.17 37.35
C GLY A 247 -21.23 -37.59 38.10
N ARG A 248 -20.08 -36.97 37.80
CA ARG A 248 -18.78 -37.30 38.42
C ARG A 248 -18.47 -36.50 39.70
N ARG A 249 -19.18 -35.41 39.97
CA ARG A 249 -18.97 -34.57 41.17
C ARG A 249 -19.86 -34.97 42.37
N THR A 250 -20.80 -35.89 42.17
CA THR A 250 -21.78 -36.30 43.19
C THR A 250 -21.58 -37.73 43.72
N THR A 251 -20.44 -38.35 43.41
CA THR A 251 -19.95 -39.61 44.02
C THR A 251 -18.59 -39.40 44.67
#